data_AF-A0A0M3K1J2-F1
#
_entry.id   AF-A0A0M3K1J2-F1
#
_cell.length_a   1.000
_cell.length_b   1.000
_cell.length_c   1.000
_cell.angle_alpha   90.00
_cell.angle_beta   90.00
_cell.angle_gamma   90.00
#
_symmetry.space_group_name_H-M   'P 1'
#
loop_
_entity.id
_entity.type
_entity.pdbx_description
1 polymer ?
#
loop_
_entity_poly.entity_id
_entity_poly.type
_entity_poly.pdbx_seq_one_letter_code
_entity_poly.pdbx_strand_id
1 'polypeptide(L)'
;MNSTRQATKMSHDRACFLFLILFACATLPFECEAHIRNRSLKRILEWKKRDENFRRITAVAKPLSFVVEKNVDEVNVEQKMEHIIEANTINADDSNEDVDLISVVPMRKIRLPTAHHAIRQHRGGNDKEFRKWLTVKIAKINKKRLHQARRAKLNRKPVPTGKLDEQKWWDADGQSNDEETWANRRYLREPCLVKSGKLYEHRTYPRPWELEDFDDTQLPEEFDWRNVSGVNYCSPTRNQHIPVYCGSCWVFGGTGALTDRFNIARGNKWPMTFLSPQEIIDCGGKGNCQGGDVGDVFEYANTHGLVDEGCNNYRATNGVCDPFHRCGSCWPDSCFSIQNYTRYYVKDYGKLTGRLNMMREIYTSGPIACSIGCTAKFDLNYTGGIYAEKIQVPMNHIVSVTGWGIDRKTNIEYWIVRNSWGEPWGERGWFRIVTSLFRGGTGNDFNLGIESECYFADPDVSNLD
;
A
#
# COMPACT_ATOMS: atom_id res chain seq x y z
N MET A 1 59.39 -24.45 -30.69
CA MET A 1 59.66 -23.32 -29.79
C MET A 1 58.41 -22.48 -29.61
N ASN A 2 58.02 -22.33 -28.35
CA ASN A 2 56.89 -21.64 -27.73
C ASN A 2 56.28 -20.41 -28.43
N SER A 3 54.94 -20.37 -28.50
CA SER A 3 54.18 -19.14 -28.22
C SER A 3 52.97 -19.49 -27.36
N THR A 4 53.06 -19.19 -26.07
CA THR A 4 52.03 -19.37 -25.04
C THR A 4 50.91 -18.34 -25.21
N ARG A 5 49.66 -18.81 -25.34
CA ARG A 5 48.46 -17.98 -25.19
C ARG A 5 48.25 -17.66 -23.70
N GLN A 6 48.40 -16.38 -23.33
CA GLN A 6 47.91 -15.85 -22.06
C GLN A 6 46.37 -15.86 -22.06
N ALA A 7 45.76 -16.76 -21.29
CA ALA A 7 44.38 -16.63 -20.85
C ALA A 7 44.39 -15.73 -19.60
N THR A 8 43.68 -14.60 -19.67
CA THR A 8 43.55 -13.63 -18.58
C THR A 8 42.73 -14.23 -17.42
N LYS A 9 43.43 -14.53 -16.31
CA LYS A 9 42.83 -14.85 -15.01
C LYS A 9 41.97 -13.67 -14.56
N MET A 10 40.67 -13.89 -14.35
CA MET A 10 39.82 -12.94 -13.63
C MET A 10 40.26 -12.92 -12.16
N SER A 11 40.55 -11.74 -11.60
CA SER A 11 40.95 -11.61 -10.20
C SER A 11 39.78 -11.96 -9.27
N HIS A 12 40.10 -12.54 -8.10
CA HIS A 12 39.17 -12.94 -7.05
C HIS A 12 38.17 -11.82 -6.69
N ASP A 13 38.61 -10.57 -6.75
CA ASP A 13 37.79 -9.38 -6.49
C ASP A 13 36.60 -9.24 -7.44
N ARG A 14 36.74 -9.64 -8.71
CA ARG A 14 35.64 -9.59 -9.70
C ARG A 14 34.60 -10.68 -9.49
N ALA A 15 35.01 -11.85 -8.98
CA ALA A 15 34.09 -12.93 -8.63
C ALA A 15 33.28 -12.60 -7.37
N CYS A 16 33.92 -12.03 -6.35
CA CYS A 16 33.25 -11.55 -5.13
C CYS A 16 32.26 -10.40 -5.43
N PHE A 17 32.62 -9.49 -6.34
CA PHE A 17 31.74 -8.39 -6.76
C PHE A 17 30.49 -8.89 -7.52
N LEU A 18 30.64 -9.90 -8.39
CA LEU A 18 29.49 -10.55 -9.05
C LEU A 18 28.59 -11.32 -8.08
N PHE A 19 29.18 -11.97 -7.08
CA PHE A 19 28.42 -12.73 -6.07
C PHE A 19 27.58 -11.79 -5.19
N LEU A 20 28.11 -10.62 -4.81
CA LEU A 20 27.38 -9.59 -4.07
C LEU A 20 26.23 -8.98 -4.88
N ILE A 21 26.39 -8.78 -6.19
CA ILE A 21 25.33 -8.28 -7.07
C ILE A 21 24.20 -9.33 -7.22
N LEU A 22 24.54 -10.61 -7.38
CA LEU A 22 23.55 -11.68 -7.49
C LEU A 22 22.79 -11.93 -6.19
N PHE A 23 23.45 -11.81 -5.03
CA PHE A 23 22.81 -11.90 -3.71
C PHE A 23 21.91 -10.70 -3.43
N ALA A 24 22.29 -9.51 -3.92
CA ALA A 24 21.46 -8.30 -3.81
C ALA A 24 20.21 -8.36 -4.71
N CYS A 25 20.31 -8.83 -5.97
CA CYS A 25 19.13 -8.96 -6.83
C CYS A 25 18.19 -10.11 -6.41
N ALA A 26 18.68 -11.14 -5.70
CA ALA A 26 17.82 -12.21 -5.16
C ALA A 26 16.97 -11.77 -3.95
N THR A 27 17.31 -10.64 -3.32
CA THR A 27 16.60 -10.10 -2.15
C THR A 27 15.78 -8.84 -2.45
N LEU A 28 15.90 -8.27 -3.66
CA LEU A 28 15.20 -7.06 -4.11
C LEU A 28 14.82 -7.20 -5.60
N PRO A 29 13.65 -7.73 -5.96
CA PRO A 29 13.31 -8.04 -7.35
C PRO A 29 13.10 -6.81 -8.26
N PHE A 30 12.77 -5.64 -7.71
CA PHE A 30 12.26 -4.52 -8.52
C PHE A 30 13.25 -3.42 -8.89
N GLU A 31 14.49 -3.42 -8.37
CA GLU A 31 15.45 -2.33 -8.65
C GLU A 31 16.60 -2.70 -9.62
N CYS A 32 16.72 -3.97 -10.05
CA CYS A 32 17.82 -4.38 -10.96
C CYS A 32 17.54 -4.19 -12.46
N GLU A 33 16.29 -3.95 -12.91
CA GLU A 33 15.97 -3.89 -14.35
C GLU A 33 16.41 -2.60 -15.05
N ALA A 34 16.58 -1.48 -14.34
CA ALA A 34 16.89 -0.21 -14.98
C ALA A 34 18.37 -0.02 -15.38
N HIS A 35 19.31 -0.85 -14.89
CA HIS A 35 20.74 -0.51 -14.95
C HIS A 35 21.64 -1.38 -15.85
N ILE A 36 21.14 -2.43 -16.51
CA ILE A 36 21.96 -3.30 -17.37
C ILE A 36 21.70 -3.01 -18.86
N ARG A 37 22.44 -2.06 -19.43
CA ARG A 37 22.44 -1.78 -20.88
C ARG A 37 23.05 -2.94 -21.69
N ASN A 38 22.17 -3.71 -22.34
CA ASN A 38 22.21 -4.47 -23.61
C ASN A 38 23.48 -5.11 -24.24
N ARG A 39 24.72 -4.92 -23.75
CA ARG A 39 25.91 -5.65 -24.27
C ARG A 39 26.42 -6.75 -23.33
N SER A 40 26.06 -6.70 -22.04
CA SER A 40 26.53 -7.65 -21.03
C SER A 40 25.77 -8.98 -21.03
N LEU A 41 24.47 -8.97 -21.36
CA LEU A 41 23.62 -10.17 -21.34
C LEU A 41 24.02 -11.22 -22.38
N LYS A 42 24.44 -10.81 -23.58
CA LYS A 42 24.88 -11.73 -24.64
C LYS A 42 26.15 -12.50 -24.26
N ARG A 43 27.10 -11.84 -23.59
CA ARG A 43 28.34 -12.48 -23.08
C ARG A 43 28.09 -13.44 -21.92
N ILE A 44 27.14 -13.12 -21.04
CA ILE A 44 26.74 -13.99 -19.93
C ILE A 44 26.05 -15.26 -20.44
N LEU A 45 25.20 -15.14 -21.47
CA LEU A 45 24.52 -16.28 -22.09
C LEU A 45 25.46 -17.19 -22.89
N GLU A 46 26.50 -16.64 -23.53
CA GLU A 46 27.53 -17.44 -24.19
C GLU A 46 28.43 -18.18 -23.19
N TRP A 47 28.68 -17.61 -22.00
CA TRP A 47 29.45 -18.25 -20.92
C TRP A 47 28.71 -19.41 -20.25
N LYS A 48 27.37 -19.32 -20.15
CA LYS A 48 26.50 -20.39 -19.61
C LYS A 48 26.60 -21.72 -20.38
N LYS A 49 27.08 -21.70 -21.62
CA LYS A 49 27.21 -22.89 -22.49
C LYS A 49 28.56 -23.62 -22.38
N ARG A 50 29.59 -23.05 -21.72
CA ARG A 50 30.97 -23.58 -21.81
C ARG A 50 31.64 -24.00 -20.50
N ASP A 51 31.02 -23.80 -19.33
CA ASP A 51 31.67 -24.13 -18.05
C ASP A 51 30.85 -25.12 -17.21
N GLU A 52 31.45 -26.28 -16.94
CA GLU A 52 30.84 -27.41 -16.23
C GLU A 52 30.64 -27.12 -14.72
N ASN A 53 31.43 -26.20 -14.15
CA ASN A 53 31.28 -25.75 -12.76
C ASN A 53 30.05 -24.87 -12.54
N PHE A 54 29.59 -24.14 -13.56
CA PHE A 54 28.39 -23.29 -13.46
C PHE A 54 27.08 -24.11 -13.46
N ARG A 55 27.08 -25.29 -14.09
CA ARG A 55 25.94 -26.24 -14.07
C ARG A 55 25.71 -26.86 -12.68
N ARG A 56 26.77 -27.07 -11.89
CA ARG A 56 26.63 -27.57 -10.50
C ARG A 56 26.06 -26.53 -9.54
N ILE A 57 26.42 -25.25 -9.71
CA ILE A 57 25.90 -24.16 -8.86
C ILE A 57 24.44 -23.83 -9.18
N THR A 58 24.02 -23.95 -10.45
CA THR A 58 22.61 -23.73 -10.84
C THR A 58 21.68 -24.91 -10.55
N ALA A 59 22.21 -26.11 -10.26
CA ALA A 59 21.38 -27.24 -9.83
C ALA A 59 20.81 -27.09 -8.40
N VAL A 60 21.39 -26.21 -7.58
CA VAL A 60 20.92 -25.90 -6.21
C VAL A 60 19.85 -24.79 -6.21
N ALA A 61 19.60 -24.15 -7.35
CA ALA A 61 18.62 -23.07 -7.50
C ALA A 61 17.60 -23.38 -8.59
N LYS A 62 16.82 -24.45 -8.44
CA LYS A 62 15.52 -24.57 -9.13
C LYS A 62 14.46 -23.87 -8.28
N PRO A 63 13.62 -22.98 -8.86
CA PRO A 63 12.41 -22.53 -8.18
C PRO A 63 11.44 -23.71 -8.09
N LEU A 64 10.98 -24.01 -6.88
CA LEU A 64 9.85 -24.91 -6.64
C LEU A 64 8.59 -24.29 -7.26
N SER A 65 8.24 -24.77 -8.45
CA SER A 65 6.89 -24.73 -9.00
C SER A 65 6.30 -26.13 -8.90
N PHE A 66 5.40 -26.36 -7.95
CA PHE A 66 4.49 -27.52 -7.87
C PHE A 66 3.19 -26.97 -7.26
N VAL A 67 2.07 -26.89 -7.99
CA VAL A 67 1.11 -27.99 -8.24
C VAL A 67 0.87 -28.78 -6.96
N VAL A 68 -0.19 -28.40 -6.24
CA VAL A 68 -0.70 -29.16 -5.09
C VAL A 68 -1.68 -30.20 -5.63
N GLU A 69 -1.20 -31.42 -5.83
CA GLU A 69 -2.03 -32.62 -5.73
C GLU A 69 -1.57 -33.44 -4.51
N LYS A 70 -2.51 -33.59 -3.58
CA LYS A 70 -2.70 -34.61 -2.53
C LYS A 70 -1.49 -35.30 -1.87
N ASN A 71 -1.52 -35.22 -0.52
CA ASN A 71 -1.09 -36.20 0.48
C ASN A 71 0.41 -36.56 0.57
N VAL A 72 1.18 -35.88 1.43
CA VAL A 72 2.31 -36.48 2.19
C VAL A 72 2.50 -35.73 3.52
N ASP A 73 2.67 -36.49 4.62
CA ASP A 73 2.80 -36.07 6.01
C ASP A 73 4.04 -35.21 6.34
N GLU A 74 3.86 -34.24 7.25
CA GLU A 74 4.78 -33.14 7.60
C GLU A 74 6.02 -33.49 8.48
N VAL A 75 6.33 -34.76 8.73
CA VAL A 75 7.31 -35.13 9.78
C VAL A 75 8.78 -35.20 9.28
N ASN A 76 9.06 -35.12 7.98
CA ASN A 76 10.38 -35.53 7.43
C ASN A 76 11.25 -34.42 6.82
N VAL A 77 10.94 -33.14 7.07
CA VAL A 77 11.71 -32.00 6.53
C VAL A 77 12.75 -31.48 7.53
N GLU A 78 12.49 -31.54 8.84
CA GLU A 78 13.42 -31.06 9.87
C GLU A 78 14.70 -31.91 9.99
N GLN A 79 14.60 -33.25 9.88
CA GLN A 79 15.78 -34.13 10.00
C GLN A 79 16.80 -33.99 8.86
N LYS A 80 16.44 -33.38 7.72
CA LYS A 80 17.38 -33.16 6.61
C LYS A 80 18.15 -31.85 6.68
N MET A 81 17.77 -30.91 7.55
CA MET A 81 18.52 -29.66 7.75
C MET A 81 19.67 -29.79 8.74
N GLU A 82 19.63 -30.75 9.67
CA GLU A 82 20.70 -30.93 10.68
C GLU A 82 22.00 -31.49 10.09
N HIS A 83 21.94 -32.37 9.09
CA HIS A 83 23.16 -32.95 8.47
C HIS A 83 23.99 -31.98 7.62
N ILE A 84 23.49 -30.80 7.26
CA ILE A 84 24.25 -29.81 6.45
C ILE A 84 25.09 -28.88 7.34
N ILE A 85 24.80 -28.80 8.64
CA ILE A 85 25.47 -27.87 9.57
C ILE A 85 26.78 -28.46 10.11
N GLU A 86 26.91 -29.79 10.22
CA GLU A 86 28.13 -30.44 10.74
C GLU A 86 29.35 -30.39 9.80
N ALA A 87 29.19 -30.03 8.52
CA ALA A 87 30.29 -30.09 7.55
C ALA A 87 31.20 -28.85 7.49
N ASN A 88 30.96 -27.78 8.30
CA ASN A 88 31.69 -26.50 8.15
C ASN A 88 32.31 -25.90 9.42
N THR A 89 32.46 -26.65 10.51
CA THR A 89 33.19 -26.19 11.71
C THR A 89 34.38 -27.08 12.01
N ILE A 90 35.55 -26.71 11.47
CA ILE A 90 36.85 -27.19 11.98
C ILE A 90 37.82 -26.01 12.11
N ASN A 91 38.33 -25.87 13.34
CA ASN A 91 39.53 -25.19 13.84
C ASN A 91 39.51 -23.68 14.12
N ALA A 92 39.14 -23.35 15.37
CA ALA A 92 39.80 -22.30 16.14
C ALA A 92 39.81 -22.72 17.63
N ASP A 93 40.90 -23.34 18.07
CA ASP A 93 41.22 -23.62 19.47
C ASP A 93 41.80 -22.36 20.16
N ASP A 94 41.67 -22.36 21.49
CA ASP A 94 42.30 -21.52 22.51
C ASP A 94 41.86 -20.05 22.67
N SER A 95 40.78 -19.83 23.45
CA SER A 95 40.88 -19.23 24.79
C SER A 95 39.48 -18.98 25.38
N ASN A 96 39.25 -19.50 26.59
CA ASN A 96 38.04 -19.39 27.43
C ASN A 96 37.27 -18.06 27.34
N GLU A 97 36.01 -18.12 26.91
CA GLU A 97 34.85 -17.38 27.45
C GLU A 97 33.57 -17.91 26.76
N ASP A 98 32.55 -18.23 27.55
CA ASP A 98 31.30 -18.91 27.15
C ASP A 98 30.60 -18.28 25.93
N VAL A 99 30.42 -19.06 24.86
CA VAL A 99 29.65 -18.68 23.66
C VAL A 99 28.23 -19.21 23.77
N ASP A 100 27.32 -18.41 24.31
CA ASP A 100 25.87 -18.64 24.17
C ASP A 100 25.46 -18.50 22.69
N LEU A 101 24.77 -19.52 22.18
CA LEU A 101 24.23 -19.58 20.81
C LEU A 101 23.43 -18.31 20.45
N ILE A 102 23.93 -17.55 19.47
CA ILE A 102 23.21 -16.42 18.89
C ILE A 102 22.11 -16.95 17.97
N SER A 103 20.86 -16.85 18.43
CA SER A 103 19.68 -16.96 17.57
C SER A 103 19.69 -15.86 16.50
N VAL A 104 19.57 -16.28 15.24
CA VAL A 104 19.57 -15.39 14.07
C VAL A 104 18.25 -14.60 14.03
N VAL A 105 18.32 -13.28 14.25
CA VAL A 105 17.19 -12.36 14.08
C VAL A 105 17.14 -11.89 12.61
N PRO A 106 15.97 -11.85 11.94
CA PRO A 106 15.87 -11.42 10.55
C PRO A 106 16.27 -9.93 10.38
N MET A 107 17.16 -9.64 9.44
CA MET A 107 17.61 -8.28 9.14
C MET A 107 16.49 -7.43 8.51
N ARG A 108 16.04 -6.38 9.22
CA ARG A 108 15.27 -5.26 8.62
C ARG A 108 16.21 -4.12 8.17
N LYS A 109 16.04 -3.71 6.90
CA LYS A 109 16.57 -2.55 6.15
C LYS A 109 17.69 -1.72 6.81
N ILE A 110 18.90 -1.78 6.26
CA ILE A 110 19.96 -0.79 6.50
C ILE A 110 19.85 0.31 5.43
N ARG A 111 19.73 1.58 5.83
CA ARG A 111 19.92 2.73 4.93
C ARG A 111 21.42 2.84 4.58
N LEU A 112 21.75 2.73 3.29
CA LEU A 112 23.11 2.71 2.72
C LEU A 112 23.96 4.02 2.68
N PRO A 113 23.53 5.24 3.10
CA PRO A 113 24.38 6.42 2.92
C PRO A 113 25.69 6.42 3.76
N THR A 114 25.72 5.72 4.89
CA THR A 114 26.87 5.75 5.83
C THR A 114 27.97 4.73 5.51
N ALA A 115 27.70 3.71 4.69
CA ALA A 115 28.70 2.70 4.34
C ALA A 115 29.73 3.23 3.33
N HIS A 116 29.30 4.05 2.37
CA HIS A 116 30.18 4.62 1.34
C HIS A 116 31.22 5.60 1.90
N HIS A 117 30.86 6.38 2.93
CA HIS A 117 31.78 7.33 3.55
C HIS A 117 32.86 6.62 4.40
N ALA A 118 32.49 5.53 5.05
CA ALA A 118 33.41 4.74 5.88
C ALA A 118 34.44 3.94 5.06
N ILE A 119 34.03 3.43 3.88
CA ILE A 119 34.93 2.70 2.96
C ILE A 119 35.97 3.64 2.33
N ARG A 120 35.64 4.92 2.11
CA ARG A 120 36.59 5.91 1.56
C ARG A 120 37.74 6.25 2.51
N GLN A 121 37.54 6.17 3.82
CA GLN A 121 38.57 6.53 4.80
C GLN A 121 39.65 5.45 5.00
N HIS A 122 39.50 4.24 4.44
CA HIS A 122 40.44 3.13 4.62
C HIS A 122 41.07 2.64 3.30
N ARG A 123 41.43 3.56 2.40
CA ARG A 123 42.33 3.25 1.28
C ARG A 123 43.77 3.23 1.76
N GLY A 124 44.22 2.09 2.31
CA GLY A 124 45.63 1.90 2.65
C GLY A 124 45.96 0.68 3.52
N GLY A 125 44.98 0.01 4.12
CA GLY A 125 45.20 -1.20 4.93
C GLY A 125 45.13 -2.48 4.09
N ASN A 126 45.92 -3.50 4.45
CA ASN A 126 45.79 -4.83 3.83
C ASN A 126 44.43 -5.47 4.17
N ASP A 127 44.01 -6.45 3.36
CA ASP A 127 42.68 -7.09 3.43
C ASP A 127 42.40 -7.76 4.80
N LYS A 128 43.44 -8.10 5.57
CA LYS A 128 43.33 -8.69 6.91
C LYS A 128 42.97 -7.64 7.97
N GLU A 129 43.56 -6.44 7.88
CA GLU A 129 43.25 -5.28 8.73
C GLU A 129 41.83 -4.78 8.49
N PHE A 130 41.40 -4.69 7.22
CA PHE A 130 40.03 -4.27 6.87
C PHE A 130 38.98 -5.24 7.39
N ARG A 131 39.19 -6.56 7.26
CA ARG A 131 38.31 -7.59 7.82
C ARG A 131 38.25 -7.49 9.34
N LYS A 132 39.39 -7.31 10.03
CA LYS A 132 39.43 -7.15 11.49
C LYS A 132 38.68 -5.90 11.96
N TRP A 133 38.88 -4.76 11.28
CA TRP A 133 38.17 -3.51 11.57
C TRP A 133 36.65 -3.63 11.34
N LEU A 134 36.25 -4.25 10.24
CA LEU A 134 34.85 -4.46 9.88
C LEU A 134 34.15 -5.37 10.90
N THR A 135 34.80 -6.47 11.31
CA THR A 135 34.29 -7.39 12.34
C THR A 135 34.07 -6.68 13.67
N VAL A 136 35.02 -5.84 14.12
CA VAL A 136 34.89 -5.06 15.36
C VAL A 136 33.76 -4.02 15.28
N LYS A 137 33.60 -3.35 14.14
CA LYS A 137 32.51 -2.38 13.92
C LYS A 137 31.14 -3.06 13.91
N ILE A 138 31.01 -4.18 13.22
CA ILE A 138 29.79 -4.99 13.17
C ILE A 138 29.45 -5.50 14.58
N ALA A 139 30.44 -5.99 15.34
CA ALA A 139 30.24 -6.43 16.72
C ALA A 139 29.74 -5.31 17.64
N LYS A 140 30.28 -4.08 17.53
CA LYS A 140 29.80 -2.91 18.31
C LYS A 140 28.36 -2.51 17.94
N ILE A 141 28.01 -2.53 16.66
CA ILE A 141 26.63 -2.23 16.19
C ILE A 141 25.67 -3.30 16.71
N ASN A 142 26.06 -4.57 16.64
CA ASN A 142 25.26 -5.70 17.11
C ASN A 142 25.08 -5.66 18.64
N LYS A 143 26.10 -5.31 19.42
CA LYS A 143 25.98 -5.16 20.89
C LYS A 143 25.03 -4.03 21.27
N LYS A 144 25.07 -2.89 20.56
CA LYS A 144 24.15 -1.76 20.77
C LYS A 144 22.70 -2.11 20.40
N ARG A 145 22.50 -2.90 19.34
CA ARG A 145 21.19 -3.42 18.91
C ARG A 145 20.65 -4.51 19.84
N LEU A 146 21.49 -5.40 20.37
CA LEU A 146 21.09 -6.40 21.36
C LEU A 146 20.59 -5.73 22.65
N HIS A 147 21.24 -4.65 23.07
CA HIS A 147 20.84 -3.89 24.26
C HIS A 147 19.50 -3.16 24.06
N GLN A 148 19.24 -2.66 22.85
CA GLN A 148 17.93 -2.08 22.46
C GLN A 148 16.84 -3.16 22.32
N ALA A 149 17.18 -4.33 21.77
CA ALA A 149 16.27 -5.47 21.62
C ALA A 149 15.90 -6.12 22.97
N ARG A 150 16.85 -6.19 23.93
CA ARG A 150 16.58 -6.62 25.31
C ARG A 150 15.60 -5.67 26.02
N ARG A 151 15.72 -4.36 25.79
CA ARG A 151 14.77 -3.36 26.32
C ARG A 151 13.37 -3.47 25.69
N ALA A 152 13.28 -3.91 24.43
CA ALA A 152 12.01 -4.15 23.73
C ALA A 152 11.36 -5.51 24.05
N LYS A 153 12.13 -6.50 24.53
CA LYS A 153 11.63 -7.84 24.91
C LYS A 153 10.94 -7.88 26.28
N LEU A 154 11.22 -6.93 27.18
CA LEU A 154 10.59 -6.86 28.51
C LEU A 154 9.10 -6.45 28.48
N ASN A 155 8.56 -5.99 27.35
CA ASN A 155 7.17 -5.50 27.21
C ASN A 155 6.34 -6.21 26.11
N ARG A 156 6.59 -7.49 25.82
CA ARG A 156 5.77 -8.24 24.84
C ARG A 156 5.23 -9.55 25.44
N LYS A 157 3.91 -9.66 25.56
CA LYS A 157 3.22 -10.94 25.80
C LYS A 157 3.27 -11.80 24.52
N PRO A 158 3.23 -13.14 24.64
CA PRO A 158 3.40 -14.05 23.50
C PRO A 158 2.18 -14.01 22.55
N VAL A 159 2.44 -14.17 21.25
CA VAL A 159 1.42 -14.43 20.23
C VAL A 159 1.06 -15.93 20.29
N PRO A 160 -0.22 -16.32 20.42
CA PRO A 160 -0.59 -17.73 20.40
C PRO A 160 -0.58 -18.26 18.96
N THR A 161 0.17 -19.33 18.72
CA THR A 161 0.00 -20.25 17.60
C THR A 161 -1.04 -21.30 18.00
N GLY A 162 -2.23 -21.26 17.40
CA GLY A 162 -3.31 -22.21 17.69
C GLY A 162 -4.34 -22.25 16.57
N LYS A 163 -4.83 -23.46 16.29
CA LYS A 163 -5.80 -23.84 15.25
C LYS A 163 -7.03 -22.92 15.22
N LEU A 164 -7.56 -22.71 14.01
CA LEU A 164 -8.75 -21.92 13.70
C LEU A 164 -9.92 -22.28 14.64
N ASP A 165 -10.30 -21.32 15.48
CA ASP A 165 -11.47 -21.37 16.34
C ASP A 165 -12.50 -20.41 15.76
N GLU A 166 -13.54 -20.96 15.12
CA GLU A 166 -14.64 -20.23 14.47
C GLU A 166 -15.52 -19.45 15.48
N GLN A 167 -15.29 -19.59 16.79
CA GLN A 167 -16.12 -18.98 17.83
C GLN A 167 -15.68 -17.58 18.29
N LYS A 168 -14.55 -17.04 17.80
CA LYS A 168 -13.96 -15.78 18.30
C LYS A 168 -14.19 -14.53 17.45
N TRP A 169 -15.10 -14.57 16.48
CA TRP A 169 -15.42 -13.43 15.60
C TRP A 169 -16.52 -12.50 16.13
N TRP A 170 -17.00 -12.73 17.35
CA TRP A 170 -18.15 -12.00 17.89
C TRP A 170 -17.86 -11.55 19.32
N ASP A 171 -17.32 -10.35 19.47
CA ASP A 171 -17.54 -9.62 20.72
C ASP A 171 -19.00 -9.15 20.69
N ALA A 172 -19.85 -9.98 21.28
CA ALA A 172 -21.20 -9.64 21.68
C ALA A 172 -21.16 -8.57 22.78
N ASP A 173 -22.10 -7.63 22.69
CA ASP A 173 -22.62 -6.82 23.78
C ASP A 173 -21.57 -6.04 24.60
N GLY A 174 -21.03 -5.00 23.99
CA GLY A 174 -20.54 -3.84 24.71
C GLY A 174 -21.13 -2.60 24.07
N GLN A 175 -22.02 -1.89 24.77
CA GLN A 175 -22.17 -0.46 24.53
C GLN A 175 -20.78 0.14 24.78
N SER A 176 -19.95 0.25 23.75
CA SER A 176 -18.71 1.00 23.84
C SER A 176 -19.12 2.45 23.92
N ASN A 177 -19.06 3.01 25.13
CA ASN A 177 -18.92 4.43 25.33
C ASN A 177 -17.70 4.86 24.51
N ASP A 178 -17.93 5.37 23.30
CA ASP A 178 -16.89 5.83 22.37
C ASP A 178 -16.24 7.16 22.86
N GLU A 179 -16.35 7.45 24.16
CA GLU A 179 -15.51 8.39 24.91
C GLU A 179 -14.07 7.89 25.07
N GLU A 180 -13.59 7.02 24.17
CA GLU A 180 -12.16 6.83 24.03
C GLU A 180 -11.59 8.09 23.39
N THR A 181 -10.98 8.93 24.24
CA THR A 181 -10.42 10.23 23.84
C THR A 181 -9.62 10.08 22.55
N TRP A 182 -9.93 10.93 21.56
CA TRP A 182 -9.22 11.05 20.28
C TRP A 182 -7.69 11.03 20.39
N ALA A 183 -7.15 11.41 21.55
CA ALA A 183 -5.74 11.36 21.92
C ALA A 183 -5.08 9.97 21.76
N ASN A 184 -5.83 8.87 21.88
CA ASN A 184 -5.29 7.52 21.76
C ASN A 184 -5.37 6.94 20.34
N ARG A 185 -6.09 7.61 19.43
CA ARG A 185 -6.26 7.15 18.05
C ARG A 185 -4.99 7.36 17.24
N ARG A 186 -4.66 6.37 16.40
CA ARG A 186 -3.42 6.36 15.61
C ARG A 186 -3.59 7.11 14.30
N TYR A 187 -4.68 6.87 13.59
CA TYR A 187 -4.91 7.46 12.28
C TYR A 187 -5.92 8.60 12.37
N LEU A 188 -7.16 8.36 12.80
CA LEU A 188 -8.18 9.42 12.89
C LEU A 188 -8.16 10.14 14.26
N ARG A 189 -7.49 11.29 14.35
CA ARG A 189 -7.34 12.07 15.61
C ARG A 189 -8.43 13.09 15.88
N GLU A 190 -9.26 13.37 14.88
CA GLU A 190 -10.44 14.21 14.98
C GLU A 190 -11.34 13.88 13.77
N PRO A 191 -12.64 14.18 13.81
CA PRO A 191 -13.50 14.05 12.64
C PRO A 191 -12.93 14.83 11.47
N CYS A 192 -12.75 14.17 10.33
CA CYS A 192 -12.30 14.80 9.08
C CYS A 192 -13.46 15.01 8.09
N LEU A 193 -14.63 14.44 8.39
CA LEU A 193 -15.89 14.81 7.77
C LEU A 193 -16.55 15.94 8.57
N VAL A 194 -16.77 17.07 7.92
CA VAL A 194 -17.50 18.21 8.47
C VAL A 194 -18.64 18.53 7.50
N LYS A 195 -19.87 18.19 7.88
CA LYS A 195 -21.05 18.44 7.05
C LYS A 195 -21.33 19.94 6.97
N SER A 196 -21.48 20.46 5.76
CA SER A 196 -21.87 21.85 5.53
C SER A 196 -23.39 22.08 5.65
N GLY A 197 -24.18 20.99 5.64
CA GLY A 197 -25.64 21.04 5.57
C GLY A 197 -26.19 21.35 4.18
N LYS A 198 -25.31 21.63 3.21
CA LYS A 198 -25.68 21.89 1.82
C LYS A 198 -26.06 20.58 1.10
N LEU A 199 -27.07 20.67 0.23
CA LEU A 199 -27.34 19.64 -0.76
C LEU A 199 -26.40 19.85 -1.96
N TYR A 200 -25.56 18.86 -2.24
CA TYR A 200 -24.62 18.87 -3.35
C TYR A 200 -25.16 18.00 -4.48
N GLU A 201 -25.75 18.64 -5.47
CA GLU A 201 -26.19 17.97 -6.69
C GLU A 201 -26.09 18.89 -7.91
N HIS A 202 -25.67 18.30 -9.02
CA HIS A 202 -25.86 18.81 -10.36
C HIS A 202 -26.18 17.60 -11.23
N ARG A 203 -27.44 17.46 -11.65
CA ARG A 203 -27.94 16.24 -12.29
C ARG A 203 -28.71 16.62 -13.54
N THR A 204 -28.23 16.17 -14.68
CA THR A 204 -28.79 16.41 -16.01
C THR A 204 -29.58 15.22 -16.54
N TYR A 205 -29.41 14.03 -15.96
CA TYR A 205 -30.17 12.82 -16.29
C TYR A 205 -30.47 11.93 -15.06
N PRO A 206 -31.54 11.11 -15.12
CA PRO A 206 -31.80 10.10 -14.09
C PRO A 206 -30.72 9.02 -14.09
N ARG A 207 -30.35 8.52 -12.92
CA ARG A 207 -29.33 7.48 -12.80
C ARG A 207 -29.93 6.10 -13.05
N PRO A 208 -29.13 5.10 -13.49
CA PRO A 208 -29.65 3.76 -13.74
C PRO A 208 -30.39 3.16 -12.54
N TRP A 209 -29.95 3.44 -11.32
CA TRP A 209 -30.59 2.94 -10.11
C TRP A 209 -31.93 3.59 -9.76
N GLU A 210 -32.29 4.64 -10.48
CA GLU A 210 -33.48 5.47 -10.30
C GLU A 210 -34.61 5.06 -11.24
N LEU A 211 -34.27 4.25 -12.24
CA LEU A 211 -35.19 3.75 -13.25
C LEU A 211 -35.84 2.47 -12.72
N GLU A 212 -37.16 2.35 -12.92
CA GLU A 212 -37.96 1.22 -12.44
C GLU A 212 -37.64 -0.10 -13.17
N ASP A 213 -37.04 -0.02 -14.36
CA ASP A 213 -36.71 -1.15 -15.22
C ASP A 213 -35.32 -1.74 -14.99
N PHE A 214 -34.56 -1.22 -14.02
CA PHE A 214 -33.25 -1.79 -13.69
C PHE A 214 -33.39 -3.17 -13.04
N ASP A 215 -32.93 -4.19 -13.76
CA ASP A 215 -32.93 -5.58 -13.31
C ASP A 215 -31.70 -5.88 -12.45
N ASP A 216 -31.89 -5.97 -11.14
CA ASP A 216 -30.82 -6.30 -10.17
C ASP A 216 -30.17 -7.66 -10.42
N THR A 217 -30.84 -8.58 -11.14
CA THR A 217 -30.25 -9.88 -11.47
C THR A 217 -29.09 -9.76 -12.46
N GLN A 218 -28.91 -8.60 -13.09
CA GLN A 218 -27.78 -8.30 -13.96
C GLN A 218 -26.50 -7.92 -13.21
N LEU A 219 -26.60 -7.57 -11.91
CA LEU A 219 -25.42 -7.27 -11.11
C LEU A 219 -24.67 -8.57 -10.81
N PRO A 220 -23.34 -8.62 -11.02
CA PRO A 220 -22.56 -9.80 -10.67
C PRO A 220 -22.52 -10.00 -9.15
N GLU A 221 -22.37 -11.25 -8.70
CA GLU A 221 -22.19 -11.59 -7.29
C GLU A 221 -20.95 -10.91 -6.67
N GLU A 222 -19.91 -10.69 -7.48
CA GLU A 222 -18.65 -10.08 -7.06
C GLU A 222 -18.17 -9.12 -8.16
N PHE A 223 -17.64 -7.96 -7.76
CA PHE A 223 -17.13 -6.97 -8.68
C PHE A 223 -16.05 -6.12 -8.03
N ASP A 224 -14.95 -5.85 -8.74
CA ASP A 224 -13.81 -5.12 -8.21
C ASP A 224 -13.10 -4.29 -9.29
N TRP A 225 -13.17 -2.96 -9.19
CA TRP A 225 -12.48 -2.05 -10.14
C TRP A 225 -10.94 -2.17 -10.13
N ARG A 226 -10.36 -2.83 -9.12
CA ARG A 226 -8.94 -3.18 -9.10
C ARG A 226 -8.59 -4.30 -10.09
N ASN A 227 -9.60 -5.03 -10.58
CA ASN A 227 -9.44 -6.11 -11.52
C ASN A 227 -10.72 -6.34 -12.35
N VAL A 228 -10.93 -5.52 -13.36
CA VAL A 228 -11.96 -5.75 -14.39
C VAL A 228 -11.28 -6.37 -15.60
N SER A 229 -11.56 -7.66 -15.84
CA SER A 229 -10.97 -8.42 -16.96
C SER A 229 -9.43 -8.38 -17.01
N GLY A 230 -8.76 -8.42 -15.85
CA GLY A 230 -7.30 -8.36 -15.74
C GLY A 230 -6.71 -6.95 -15.71
N VAL A 231 -7.54 -5.90 -15.77
CA VAL A 231 -7.12 -4.51 -15.80
C VAL A 231 -7.45 -3.84 -14.47
N ASN A 232 -6.46 -3.15 -13.89
CA ASN A 232 -6.62 -2.31 -12.72
C ASN A 232 -6.89 -0.86 -13.13
N TYR A 233 -8.05 -0.32 -12.76
CA TYR A 233 -8.43 1.08 -12.99
C TYR A 233 -8.18 1.98 -11.78
N CYS A 234 -7.94 1.37 -10.63
CA CYS A 234 -7.78 2.02 -9.35
C CYS A 234 -6.39 2.67 -9.23
N SER A 235 -6.35 3.97 -8.91
CA SER A 235 -5.11 4.69 -8.61
C SER A 235 -4.43 4.14 -7.36
N PRO A 236 -3.11 4.37 -7.17
CA PRO A 236 -2.38 3.93 -5.99
C PRO A 236 -3.00 4.41 -4.67
N THR A 237 -2.89 3.59 -3.63
CA THR A 237 -3.27 3.94 -2.25
C THR A 237 -2.48 5.16 -1.79
N ARG A 238 -3.15 6.11 -1.12
CA ARG A 238 -2.53 7.34 -0.60
C ARG A 238 -2.56 7.42 0.92
N ASN A 239 -1.84 8.39 1.49
CA ASN A 239 -1.77 8.62 2.93
C ASN A 239 -1.96 10.10 3.28
N GLN A 240 -3.07 10.41 3.93
CA GLN A 240 -3.44 11.76 4.34
C GLN A 240 -2.66 12.24 5.58
N HIS A 241 -2.09 11.32 6.38
CA HIS A 241 -1.53 11.61 7.69
C HIS A 241 -0.03 11.94 7.69
N ILE A 242 0.57 12.07 6.51
CA ILE A 242 2.00 12.40 6.36
C ILE A 242 2.17 13.51 5.32
N PRO A 243 3.20 14.37 5.44
CA PRO A 243 4.28 14.35 6.45
C PRO A 243 3.84 14.75 7.87
N VAL A 244 2.72 15.44 7.98
CA VAL A 244 2.07 15.82 9.24
C VAL A 244 0.61 15.37 9.24
N TYR A 245 -0.03 15.35 10.41
CA TYR A 245 -1.44 15.01 10.48
C TYR A 245 -2.30 16.08 9.80
N CYS A 246 -3.22 15.63 8.96
CA CYS A 246 -4.23 16.45 8.30
C CYS A 246 -5.50 15.60 8.17
N GLY A 247 -6.62 16.10 8.69
CA GLY A 247 -7.96 15.53 8.58
C GLY A 247 -8.55 15.79 7.19
N SER A 248 -7.91 15.29 6.14
CA SER A 248 -8.28 15.55 4.74
C SER A 248 -8.99 14.38 4.05
N CYS A 249 -9.56 13.45 4.81
CA CYS A 249 -10.27 12.28 4.24
C CYS A 249 -11.37 12.66 3.23
N TRP A 250 -12.05 13.78 3.47
CA TRP A 250 -13.11 14.31 2.60
C TRP A 250 -12.61 14.53 1.16
N VAL A 251 -11.40 15.08 1.00
CA VAL A 251 -10.79 15.26 -0.31
C VAL A 251 -10.17 13.97 -0.84
N PHE A 252 -9.57 13.12 0.00
CA PHE A 252 -8.98 11.85 -0.46
C PHE A 252 -10.03 10.83 -0.90
N GLY A 253 -11.19 10.76 -0.24
CA GLY A 253 -12.29 9.90 -0.66
C GLY A 253 -12.94 10.40 -1.95
N GLY A 254 -13.17 11.71 -2.07
CA GLY A 254 -13.70 12.34 -3.30
C GLY A 254 -12.75 12.18 -4.49
N THR A 255 -11.50 12.63 -4.35
CA THR A 255 -10.48 12.51 -5.40
C THR A 255 -10.10 11.06 -5.68
N GLY A 256 -10.12 10.17 -4.68
CA GLY A 256 -9.85 8.75 -4.86
C GLY A 256 -10.89 8.08 -5.76
N ALA A 257 -12.18 8.33 -5.52
CA ALA A 257 -13.25 7.85 -6.38
C ALA A 257 -13.17 8.48 -7.77
N LEU A 258 -12.99 9.80 -7.85
CA LEU A 258 -13.01 10.52 -9.11
C LEU A 258 -11.80 10.21 -10.01
N THR A 259 -10.62 10.04 -9.43
CA THR A 259 -9.42 9.61 -10.16
C THR A 259 -9.66 8.27 -10.86
N ASP A 260 -10.22 7.31 -10.13
CA ASP A 260 -10.54 5.99 -10.68
C ASP A 260 -11.61 6.09 -11.79
N ARG A 261 -12.63 6.94 -11.61
CA ARG A 261 -13.64 7.20 -12.65
C ARG A 261 -13.05 7.82 -13.90
N PHE A 262 -12.11 8.77 -13.79
CA PHE A 262 -11.39 9.29 -14.96
C PHE A 262 -10.60 8.19 -15.68
N ASN A 263 -9.92 7.30 -14.93
CA ASN A 263 -9.20 6.18 -15.52
C ASN A 263 -10.15 5.25 -16.27
N ILE A 264 -11.35 4.97 -15.72
CA ILE A 264 -12.39 4.17 -16.37
C ILE A 264 -12.87 4.85 -17.66
N ALA A 265 -13.30 6.11 -17.57
CA ALA A 265 -13.84 6.88 -18.70
C ALA A 265 -12.82 7.04 -19.85
N ARG A 266 -11.53 7.13 -19.52
CA ARG A 266 -10.43 7.22 -20.50
C ARG A 266 -9.97 5.85 -21.02
N GLY A 267 -10.57 4.74 -20.59
CA GLY A 267 -10.16 3.39 -20.99
C GLY A 267 -8.77 3.00 -20.49
N ASN A 268 -8.37 3.49 -19.31
CA ASN A 268 -7.08 3.28 -18.65
C ASN A 268 -5.85 3.68 -19.52
N LYS A 269 -6.02 4.66 -20.42
CA LYS A 269 -4.93 5.18 -21.25
C LYS A 269 -3.86 5.87 -20.40
N TRP A 270 -2.60 5.75 -20.82
CA TRP A 270 -1.50 6.53 -20.26
C TRP A 270 -1.61 8.03 -20.68
N PRO A 271 -1.27 8.99 -19.81
CA PRO A 271 -0.95 8.81 -18.39
C PRO A 271 -2.21 8.52 -17.57
N MET A 272 -2.06 7.75 -16.50
CA MET A 272 -3.12 7.58 -15.49
C MET A 272 -3.49 8.95 -14.93
N THR A 273 -4.77 9.26 -14.79
CA THR A 273 -5.19 10.46 -14.07
C THR A 273 -4.79 10.31 -12.61
N PHE A 274 -4.24 11.36 -11.98
CA PHE A 274 -3.94 11.36 -10.56
C PHE A 274 -4.15 12.77 -10.00
N LEU A 275 -5.30 13.02 -9.38
CA LEU A 275 -5.74 14.37 -9.01
C LEU A 275 -5.01 14.88 -7.75
N SER A 276 -4.79 16.20 -7.67
CA SER A 276 -4.20 16.87 -6.50
C SER A 276 -5.23 17.14 -5.39
N PRO A 277 -5.12 16.49 -4.20
CA PRO A 277 -5.93 16.84 -3.05
C PRO A 277 -5.49 18.18 -2.45
N GLN A 278 -4.21 18.53 -2.59
CA GLN A 278 -3.65 19.74 -2.00
C GLN A 278 -4.18 21.00 -2.67
N GLU A 279 -4.37 20.98 -4.00
CA GLU A 279 -4.97 22.11 -4.69
C GLU A 279 -6.40 22.36 -4.19
N ILE A 280 -7.18 21.31 -3.92
CA ILE A 280 -8.54 21.46 -3.38
C ILE A 280 -8.51 21.96 -1.93
N ILE A 281 -7.56 21.50 -1.10
CA ILE A 281 -7.37 22.01 0.27
C ILE A 281 -7.03 23.51 0.24
N ASP A 282 -6.17 23.93 -0.69
CA ASP A 282 -5.69 25.31 -0.78
C ASP A 282 -6.71 26.24 -1.46
N CYS A 283 -7.41 25.77 -2.49
CA CYS A 283 -8.23 26.57 -3.41
C CYS A 283 -9.74 26.26 -3.42
N GLY A 284 -10.17 25.11 -2.92
CA GLY A 284 -11.59 24.76 -2.81
C GLY A 284 -12.32 25.59 -1.75
N GLY A 285 -11.60 26.05 -0.72
CA GLY A 285 -12.04 27.09 0.22
C GLY A 285 -13.22 26.75 1.15
N LYS A 286 -13.74 25.52 1.10
CA LYS A 286 -14.88 25.06 1.91
C LYS A 286 -14.53 24.00 2.97
N GLY A 287 -13.38 23.35 2.82
CA GLY A 287 -12.78 22.45 3.80
C GLY A 287 -11.27 22.63 3.84
N ASN A 288 -10.62 22.00 4.82
CA ASN A 288 -9.16 22.06 5.00
C ASN A 288 -8.65 20.85 5.82
N CYS A 289 -7.49 20.94 6.47
CA CYS A 289 -6.95 19.89 7.33
C CYS A 289 -7.72 19.65 8.64
N GLN A 290 -8.71 20.48 8.98
CA GLN A 290 -9.64 20.27 10.09
C GLN A 290 -10.95 19.61 9.60
N GLY A 291 -10.99 19.17 8.34
CA GLY A 291 -12.12 18.47 7.75
C GLY A 291 -12.86 19.28 6.69
N GLY A 292 -13.84 18.63 6.08
CA GLY A 292 -14.66 19.18 5.01
C GLY A 292 -15.74 18.21 4.55
N ASP A 293 -16.49 18.60 3.53
CA ASP A 293 -17.53 17.79 2.92
C ASP A 293 -17.09 17.31 1.54
N VAL A 294 -17.36 16.04 1.22
CA VAL A 294 -17.01 15.46 -0.09
C VAL A 294 -17.80 16.12 -1.22
N GLY A 295 -18.99 16.63 -0.94
CA GLY A 295 -19.79 17.37 -1.93
C GLY A 295 -19.09 18.62 -2.46
N ASP A 296 -18.29 19.31 -1.64
CA ASP A 296 -17.50 20.47 -2.07
C ASP A 296 -16.46 20.09 -3.12
N VAL A 297 -15.91 18.88 -3.06
CA VAL A 297 -14.93 18.38 -4.03
C VAL A 297 -15.56 18.28 -5.41
N PHE A 298 -16.78 17.73 -5.50
CA PHE A 298 -17.46 17.53 -6.77
C PHE A 298 -18.04 18.83 -7.35
N GLU A 299 -18.57 19.70 -6.50
CA GLU A 299 -18.96 21.05 -6.94
C GLU A 299 -17.75 21.85 -7.45
N TYR A 300 -16.61 21.77 -6.77
CA TYR A 300 -15.38 22.42 -7.21
C TYR A 300 -14.88 21.84 -8.54
N ALA A 301 -14.93 20.51 -8.70
CA ALA A 301 -14.59 19.85 -9.96
C ALA A 301 -15.53 20.28 -11.11
N ASN A 302 -16.81 20.49 -10.85
CA ASN A 302 -17.77 20.95 -11.87
C ASN A 302 -17.54 22.41 -12.28
N THR A 303 -17.34 23.29 -11.30
CA THR A 303 -17.31 24.74 -11.52
C THR A 303 -15.93 25.29 -11.89
N HIS A 304 -14.85 24.71 -11.35
CA HIS A 304 -13.48 25.20 -11.52
C HIS A 304 -12.56 24.19 -12.21
N GLY A 305 -12.87 22.89 -12.06
CA GLY A 305 -12.03 21.81 -12.55
C GLY A 305 -10.81 21.58 -11.65
N LEU A 306 -10.41 20.32 -11.55
CA LEU A 306 -9.30 19.87 -10.71
C LEU A 306 -7.99 19.83 -11.47
N VAL A 307 -6.87 19.77 -10.77
CA VAL A 307 -5.53 19.64 -11.37
C VAL A 307 -4.89 18.29 -11.06
N ASP A 308 -3.89 17.93 -11.86
CA ASP A 308 -3.04 16.77 -11.58
C ASP A 308 -2.20 16.98 -10.30
N GLU A 309 -1.86 15.90 -9.60
CA GLU A 309 -0.97 15.91 -8.43
C GLU A 309 0.33 16.67 -8.69
N GLY A 310 0.87 16.56 -9.90
CA GLY A 310 2.09 17.27 -10.29
C GLY A 310 1.98 18.81 -10.26
N CYS A 311 0.77 19.37 -10.28
CA CYS A 311 0.55 20.82 -10.13
C CYS A 311 0.75 21.30 -8.68
N ASN A 312 0.30 20.50 -7.70
CA ASN A 312 0.46 20.80 -6.27
C ASN A 312 0.51 19.48 -5.50
N ASN A 313 1.73 19.01 -5.23
CA ASN A 313 1.93 17.75 -4.50
C ASN A 313 1.35 17.86 -3.08
N TYR A 314 0.85 16.74 -2.54
CA TYR A 314 0.30 16.72 -1.19
C TYR A 314 1.33 17.06 -0.10
N ARG A 315 0.98 18.04 0.74
CA ARG A 315 1.83 18.57 1.84
C ARG A 315 1.22 18.33 3.22
N ALA A 316 -0.05 17.92 3.30
CA ALA A 316 -0.80 17.76 4.53
C ALA A 316 -0.90 19.05 5.37
N THR A 317 -1.06 20.19 4.71
CA THR A 317 -1.13 21.50 5.36
C THR A 317 -2.24 22.34 4.78
N ASN A 318 -2.69 23.34 5.53
CA ASN A 318 -3.51 24.42 5.00
C ASN A 318 -2.59 25.40 4.24
N GLY A 319 -2.86 25.63 2.96
CA GLY A 319 -2.15 26.62 2.14
C GLY A 319 -3.00 27.83 1.80
N VAL A 320 -2.49 28.66 0.89
CA VAL A 320 -3.20 29.79 0.30
C VAL A 320 -3.55 29.46 -1.15
N CYS A 321 -4.68 29.98 -1.65
CA CYS A 321 -5.01 29.86 -3.07
C CYS A 321 -4.38 30.99 -3.88
N ASP A 322 -3.14 30.81 -4.29
CA ASP A 322 -2.48 31.67 -5.28
C ASP A 322 -2.18 30.89 -6.57
N PRO A 323 -1.74 31.56 -7.66
CA PRO A 323 -1.47 30.88 -8.92
C PRO A 323 -0.42 29.76 -8.82
N PHE A 324 0.55 29.84 -7.90
CA PHE A 324 1.56 28.82 -7.69
C PHE A 324 0.97 27.59 -6.98
N HIS A 325 0.13 27.79 -5.97
CA HIS A 325 -0.57 26.71 -5.28
C HIS A 325 -1.68 26.07 -6.10
N ARG A 326 -2.17 26.75 -7.14
CA ARG A 326 -3.05 26.11 -8.12
C ARG A 326 -2.28 25.18 -9.06
N CYS A 327 -1.21 25.68 -9.67
CA CYS A 327 -0.28 24.84 -10.40
C CYS A 327 1.09 25.52 -10.46
N GLY A 328 2.09 24.89 -9.85
CA GLY A 328 3.40 25.49 -9.67
C GLY A 328 4.51 24.49 -9.83
N SER A 329 5.68 24.98 -10.23
CA SER A 329 6.90 24.19 -10.23
C SER A 329 8.08 25.04 -9.80
N CYS A 330 9.12 24.38 -9.31
CA CYS A 330 10.38 25.02 -8.96
C CYS A 330 11.50 24.34 -9.75
N TRP A 331 12.30 25.15 -10.45
CA TRP A 331 13.58 24.76 -11.03
C TRP A 331 14.66 25.46 -10.20
N PRO A 332 15.82 24.84 -9.90
CA PRO A 332 16.54 24.92 -8.62
C PRO A 332 16.57 26.26 -7.86
N ASP A 333 16.63 27.39 -8.56
CA ASP A 333 16.77 28.73 -7.98
C ASP A 333 15.48 29.59 -8.02
N SER A 334 14.40 29.12 -8.64
CA SER A 334 13.16 29.87 -8.81
C SER A 334 11.91 28.99 -8.89
N CYS A 335 10.85 29.42 -8.21
CA CYS A 335 9.52 28.86 -8.33
C CYS A 335 8.64 29.74 -9.21
N PHE A 336 7.79 29.14 -10.03
CA PHE A 336 6.92 29.84 -10.95
C PHE A 336 5.58 29.12 -11.08
N SER A 337 4.53 29.89 -11.33
CA SER A 337 3.19 29.36 -11.61
C SER A 337 3.09 28.93 -13.06
N ILE A 338 2.57 27.73 -13.29
CA ILE A 338 2.27 27.21 -14.63
C ILE A 338 0.93 27.83 -15.04
N GLN A 339 0.85 28.41 -16.25
CA GLN A 339 -0.38 29.07 -16.72
C GLN A 339 -1.30 28.12 -17.47
N ASN A 340 -0.73 27.21 -18.27
CA ASN A 340 -1.46 26.26 -19.09
C ASN A 340 -1.24 24.85 -18.54
N TYR A 341 -2.29 24.27 -17.96
CA TYR A 341 -2.30 22.93 -17.41
C TYR A 341 -3.69 22.33 -17.57
N THR A 342 -3.75 21.00 -17.59
CA THR A 342 -5.01 20.27 -17.72
C THR A 342 -5.91 20.53 -16.53
N ARG A 343 -7.19 20.77 -16.82
CA ARG A 343 -8.27 20.86 -15.84
C ARG A 343 -9.21 19.67 -16.02
N TYR A 344 -9.46 18.95 -14.94
CA TYR A 344 -10.32 17.77 -14.92
C TYR A 344 -11.70 18.18 -14.38
N TYR A 345 -12.71 18.20 -15.26
CA TYR A 345 -14.07 18.62 -14.91
C TYR A 345 -15.00 17.44 -14.69
N VAL A 346 -16.10 17.65 -13.97
CA VAL A 346 -17.21 16.69 -13.88
C VAL A 346 -18.48 17.32 -14.43
N LYS A 347 -19.31 16.51 -15.08
CA LYS A 347 -20.60 16.96 -15.63
C LYS A 347 -21.68 16.91 -14.57
N ASP A 348 -21.98 15.70 -14.13
CA ASP A 348 -23.00 15.43 -13.13
C ASP A 348 -22.36 14.97 -11.82
N TYR A 349 -23.00 15.28 -10.69
CA TYR A 349 -22.67 14.74 -9.39
C TYR A 349 -23.89 14.75 -8.49
N GLY A 350 -23.90 13.86 -7.49
CA GLY A 350 -25.03 13.77 -6.58
C GLY A 350 -24.83 12.76 -5.47
N LYS A 351 -25.85 12.64 -4.63
CA LYS A 351 -25.90 11.69 -3.52
C LYS A 351 -26.60 10.40 -3.94
N LEU A 352 -26.20 9.30 -3.31
CA LEU A 352 -26.89 8.02 -3.36
C LEU A 352 -26.78 7.32 -2.01
N THR A 353 -27.73 6.46 -1.71
CA THR A 353 -27.79 5.68 -0.46
C THR A 353 -28.33 4.29 -0.73
N GLY A 354 -28.03 3.36 0.17
CA GLY A 354 -28.52 1.99 0.12
C GLY A 354 -27.71 1.07 -0.80
N ARG A 355 -27.57 -0.18 -0.36
CA ARG A 355 -26.73 -1.19 -1.01
C ARG A 355 -26.95 -1.34 -2.50
N LEU A 356 -28.18 -1.56 -2.96
CA LEU A 356 -28.44 -1.82 -4.39
C LEU A 356 -28.06 -0.61 -5.25
N ASN A 357 -28.45 0.60 -4.85
CA ASN A 357 -28.09 1.81 -5.59
C ASN A 357 -26.57 1.99 -5.68
N MET A 358 -25.86 1.72 -4.58
CA MET A 358 -24.40 1.74 -4.57
C MET A 358 -23.79 0.70 -5.52
N MET A 359 -24.26 -0.55 -5.51
CA MET A 359 -23.77 -1.59 -6.43
C MET A 359 -24.00 -1.19 -7.89
N ARG A 360 -25.20 -0.71 -8.22
CA ARG A 360 -25.57 -0.25 -9.57
C ARG A 360 -24.68 0.89 -10.04
N GLU A 361 -24.47 1.90 -9.20
CA GLU A 361 -23.62 3.05 -9.51
C GLU A 361 -22.16 2.64 -9.70
N ILE A 362 -21.64 1.79 -8.80
CA ILE A 362 -20.27 1.28 -8.88
C ILE A 362 -20.06 0.48 -10.17
N TYR A 363 -20.98 -0.44 -10.49
CA TYR A 363 -20.88 -1.31 -11.65
C TYR A 363 -20.89 -0.54 -12.97
N THR A 364 -21.80 0.43 -13.09
CA THR A 364 -22.05 1.14 -14.34
C THR A 364 -21.08 2.29 -14.57
N SER A 365 -20.67 2.98 -13.50
CA SER A 365 -20.06 4.31 -13.62
C SER A 365 -18.76 4.48 -12.82
N GLY A 366 -18.34 3.50 -12.03
CA GLY A 366 -17.08 3.54 -11.29
C GLY A 366 -17.22 3.77 -9.78
N PRO A 367 -16.10 3.76 -9.03
CA PRO A 367 -16.11 3.92 -7.57
C PRO A 367 -16.85 5.15 -7.06
N ILE A 368 -17.42 5.06 -5.86
CA ILE A 368 -18.14 6.14 -5.17
C ILE A 368 -17.40 6.57 -3.90
N ALA A 369 -17.68 7.77 -3.41
CA ALA A 369 -17.17 8.24 -2.12
C ALA A 369 -18.27 8.13 -1.06
N CYS A 370 -17.99 7.50 0.08
CA CYS A 370 -18.99 7.24 1.12
C CYS A 370 -18.53 7.75 2.47
N SER A 371 -19.48 8.28 3.23
CA SER A 371 -19.28 8.61 4.63
C SER A 371 -19.26 7.33 5.47
N ILE A 372 -18.43 7.30 6.49
CA ILE A 372 -18.35 6.19 7.44
C ILE A 372 -18.09 6.72 8.85
N GLY A 373 -18.65 6.06 9.85
CA GLY A 373 -18.38 6.32 11.26
C GLY A 373 -17.18 5.51 11.73
N CYS A 374 -16.00 6.10 11.72
CA CYS A 374 -14.80 5.44 12.20
C CYS A 374 -14.75 5.40 13.74
N THR A 375 -14.62 4.21 14.30
CA THR A 375 -14.43 3.95 15.74
C THR A 375 -12.96 3.80 16.09
N ALA A 376 -12.64 3.83 17.38
CA ALA A 376 -11.28 3.52 17.85
C ALA A 376 -10.91 2.05 17.55
N LYS A 377 -11.88 1.13 17.65
CA LYS A 377 -11.70 -0.29 17.28
C LYS A 377 -11.32 -0.44 15.81
N PHE A 378 -12.02 0.25 14.90
CA PHE A 378 -11.70 0.24 13.47
C PHE A 378 -10.31 0.82 13.19
N ASP A 379 -10.00 1.98 13.78
CA ASP A 379 -8.71 2.68 13.64
C ASP A 379 -7.51 1.84 14.08
N LEU A 380 -7.58 1.30 15.31
CA LEU A 380 -6.44 0.69 15.99
C LEU A 380 -6.27 -0.80 15.66
N ASN A 381 -7.37 -1.53 15.44
CA ASN A 381 -7.34 -3.00 15.44
C ASN A 381 -7.52 -3.61 14.05
N TYR A 382 -8.04 -2.87 13.06
CA TYR A 382 -8.24 -3.45 11.74
C TYR A 382 -6.89 -3.72 11.05
N THR A 383 -6.65 -5.00 10.76
CA THR A 383 -5.45 -5.48 10.05
C THR A 383 -5.79 -6.39 8.86
N GLY A 384 -7.06 -6.74 8.68
CA GLY A 384 -7.57 -7.58 7.60
C GLY A 384 -8.83 -8.36 7.99
N GLY A 385 -9.48 -8.98 7.00
CA GLY A 385 -10.75 -9.69 7.16
C GLY A 385 -11.96 -8.81 6.85
N ILE A 386 -13.16 -9.40 6.96
CA ILE A 386 -14.43 -8.69 6.80
C ILE A 386 -14.80 -8.07 8.14
N TYR A 387 -14.77 -6.74 8.19
CA TYR A 387 -15.10 -5.97 9.37
C TYR A 387 -16.61 -5.97 9.65
N ALA A 388 -16.97 -6.10 10.92
CA ALA A 388 -18.32 -5.91 11.43
C ALA A 388 -18.24 -5.43 12.88
N GLU A 389 -18.92 -4.34 13.20
CA GLU A 389 -19.00 -3.81 14.56
C GLU A 389 -20.41 -3.31 14.81
N LYS A 390 -21.11 -3.91 15.77
CA LYS A 390 -22.48 -3.49 16.12
C LYS A 390 -22.45 -2.17 16.86
N ILE A 391 -22.58 -1.05 16.17
CA ILE A 391 -22.48 0.27 16.77
C ILE A 391 -23.19 1.35 15.92
N GLN A 392 -23.76 2.33 16.60
CA GLN A 392 -24.32 3.54 16.00
C GLN A 392 -23.40 4.70 16.30
N VAL A 393 -22.71 5.21 15.27
CA VAL A 393 -21.69 6.25 15.39
C VAL A 393 -21.93 7.37 14.38
N PRO A 394 -21.72 8.64 14.76
CA PRO A 394 -21.77 9.74 13.80
C PRO A 394 -20.74 9.54 12.68
N MET A 395 -21.13 9.88 11.45
CA MET A 395 -20.21 9.88 10.33
C MET A 395 -19.10 10.90 10.58
N ASN A 396 -17.84 10.47 10.55
CA ASN A 396 -16.69 11.29 10.91
C ASN A 396 -15.51 11.14 9.94
N HIS A 397 -15.62 10.24 8.96
CA HIS A 397 -14.59 9.91 7.98
C HIS A 397 -15.22 9.66 6.59
N ILE A 398 -14.43 9.81 5.53
CA ILE A 398 -14.83 9.55 4.15
C ILE A 398 -13.86 8.55 3.52
N VAL A 399 -14.40 7.58 2.78
CA VAL A 399 -13.68 6.50 2.09
C VAL A 399 -14.19 6.36 0.66
N SER A 400 -13.52 5.56 -0.18
CA SER A 400 -14.03 5.22 -1.52
C SER A 400 -14.43 3.75 -1.61
N VAL A 401 -15.67 3.47 -2.01
CA VAL A 401 -16.18 2.11 -2.24
C VAL A 401 -16.03 1.79 -3.72
N THR A 402 -15.35 0.69 -4.00
CA THR A 402 -14.87 0.35 -5.36
C THR A 402 -15.45 -0.94 -5.92
N GLY A 403 -16.22 -1.67 -5.13
CA GLY A 403 -16.68 -2.99 -5.48
C GLY A 403 -17.25 -3.72 -4.27
N TRP A 404 -17.61 -4.98 -4.48
CA TRP A 404 -18.13 -5.89 -3.47
C TRP A 404 -17.70 -7.32 -3.78
N GLY A 405 -17.83 -8.20 -2.80
CA GLY A 405 -17.63 -9.62 -3.02
C GLY A 405 -18.31 -10.46 -1.95
N ILE A 406 -18.22 -11.77 -2.10
CA ILE A 406 -18.78 -12.75 -1.17
C ILE A 406 -17.64 -13.63 -0.66
N ASP A 407 -17.51 -13.77 0.66
CA ASP A 407 -16.65 -14.81 1.20
C ASP A 407 -17.33 -16.16 1.05
N ARG A 408 -16.85 -16.98 0.11
CA ARG A 408 -17.45 -18.28 -0.25
C ARG A 408 -17.50 -19.28 0.92
N LYS A 409 -16.72 -19.07 1.99
CA LYS A 409 -16.74 -19.93 3.18
C LYS A 409 -17.88 -19.59 4.12
N THR A 410 -18.07 -18.30 4.42
CA THR A 410 -19.09 -17.83 5.37
C THR A 410 -20.37 -17.37 4.69
N ASN A 411 -20.37 -17.27 3.37
CA ASN A 411 -21.43 -16.66 2.56
C ASN A 411 -21.76 -15.21 2.98
N ILE A 412 -20.77 -14.49 3.52
CA ILE A 412 -20.91 -13.10 3.92
C ILE A 412 -20.51 -12.21 2.75
N GLU A 413 -21.43 -11.36 2.33
CA GLU A 413 -21.16 -10.29 1.39
C GLU A 413 -20.46 -9.11 2.09
N TYR A 414 -19.51 -8.50 1.38
CA TYR A 414 -18.75 -7.36 1.86
C TYR A 414 -18.50 -6.32 0.78
N TRP A 415 -18.36 -5.06 1.20
CA TRP A 415 -17.83 -3.98 0.37
C TRP A 415 -16.30 -4.04 0.29
N ILE A 416 -15.75 -3.65 -0.86
CA ILE A 416 -14.32 -3.43 -1.08
C ILE A 416 -14.05 -1.94 -1.03
N VAL A 417 -13.30 -1.51 -0.02
CA VAL A 417 -13.21 -0.09 0.33
C VAL A 417 -11.75 0.37 0.42
N ARG A 418 -11.45 1.48 -0.28
CA ARG A 418 -10.18 2.19 -0.21
C ARG A 418 -10.21 3.19 0.95
N ASN A 419 -9.22 3.10 1.82
CA ASN A 419 -8.94 4.11 2.83
C ASN A 419 -7.74 4.98 2.41
N SER A 420 -7.50 6.07 3.14
CA SER A 420 -6.49 7.10 2.86
C SER A 420 -5.40 7.18 3.94
N TRP A 421 -5.13 6.07 4.64
CA TRP A 421 -4.16 6.02 5.74
C TRP A 421 -2.83 5.35 5.37
N GLY A 422 -2.61 5.13 4.08
CA GLY A 422 -1.43 4.48 3.52
C GLY A 422 -1.50 2.95 3.55
N GLU A 423 -0.68 2.33 2.69
CA GLU A 423 -0.62 0.87 2.56
C GLU A 423 -0.34 0.08 3.85
N PRO A 424 0.41 0.59 4.85
CA PRO A 424 0.65 -0.17 6.08
C PRO A 424 -0.58 -0.45 6.94
N TRP A 425 -1.70 0.25 6.70
CA TRP A 425 -2.95 0.04 7.43
C TRP A 425 -3.83 -0.99 6.70
N GLY A 426 -4.54 -1.84 7.46
CA GLY A 426 -5.48 -2.81 6.89
C GLY A 426 -4.88 -3.73 5.82
N GLU A 427 -5.64 -3.96 4.75
CA GLU A 427 -5.29 -4.81 3.61
C GLU A 427 -4.60 -3.98 2.52
N ARG A 428 -3.35 -3.56 2.75
CA ARG A 428 -2.59 -2.65 1.86
C ARG A 428 -3.26 -1.27 1.68
N GLY A 429 -3.86 -0.75 2.76
CA GLY A 429 -4.60 0.52 2.81
C GLY A 429 -6.08 0.38 2.45
N TRP A 430 -6.54 -0.84 2.21
CA TRP A 430 -7.93 -1.18 1.91
C TRP A 430 -8.55 -1.93 3.09
N PHE A 431 -9.87 -2.07 3.06
CA PHE A 431 -10.58 -2.91 3.99
C PHE A 431 -11.81 -3.52 3.33
N ARG A 432 -12.32 -4.56 4.00
CA ARG A 432 -13.60 -5.19 3.68
C ARG A 432 -14.53 -5.02 4.87
N ILE A 433 -15.78 -4.70 4.61
CA ILE A 433 -16.80 -4.48 5.64
C ILE A 433 -18.12 -5.08 5.19
N VAL A 434 -18.89 -5.64 6.12
CA VAL A 434 -20.19 -6.25 5.81
C VAL A 434 -21.15 -5.27 5.11
N THR A 435 -22.03 -5.80 4.25
CA THR A 435 -23.13 -5.02 3.65
C THR A 435 -24.39 -5.11 4.51
N SER A 436 -25.44 -4.37 4.16
CA SER A 436 -26.76 -4.44 4.81
C SER A 436 -27.39 -5.84 4.81
N LEU A 437 -27.02 -6.74 3.89
CA LEU A 437 -27.53 -8.12 3.88
C LEU A 437 -27.08 -8.95 5.09
N PHE A 438 -26.01 -8.53 5.77
CA PHE A 438 -25.46 -9.26 6.89
C PHE A 438 -26.49 -9.49 8.01
N ARG A 439 -26.43 -10.68 8.64
CA ARG A 439 -27.36 -11.14 9.69
C ARG A 439 -28.84 -10.96 9.31
N GLY A 440 -29.22 -11.49 8.15
CA GLY A 440 -30.61 -11.50 7.69
C GLY A 440 -31.16 -10.11 7.38
N GLY A 441 -30.32 -9.21 6.85
CA GLY A 441 -30.73 -7.84 6.47
C GLY A 441 -30.55 -6.78 7.55
N THR A 442 -29.81 -7.07 8.63
CA THR A 442 -29.54 -6.12 9.73
C THR A 442 -28.13 -5.53 9.67
N GLY A 443 -27.43 -5.67 8.55
CA GLY A 443 -26.03 -5.30 8.41
C GLY A 443 -25.73 -3.80 8.56
N ASN A 444 -26.74 -2.94 8.43
CA ASN A 444 -26.60 -1.50 8.68
C ASN A 444 -26.23 -1.16 10.13
N ASP A 445 -26.51 -2.06 11.08
CA ASP A 445 -26.04 -1.91 12.46
C ASP A 445 -24.54 -2.26 12.61
N PHE A 446 -23.94 -2.91 11.61
CA PHE A 446 -22.61 -3.52 11.68
C PHE A 446 -21.58 -2.89 10.72
N ASN A 447 -22.03 -2.11 9.75
CA ASN A 447 -21.22 -1.59 8.64
C ASN A 447 -20.78 -0.13 8.82
N LEU A 448 -20.79 0.37 10.06
CA LEU A 448 -20.38 1.73 10.41
C LEU A 448 -21.09 2.82 9.60
N GLY A 449 -22.34 2.54 9.17
CA GLY A 449 -23.16 3.47 8.40
C GLY A 449 -22.68 3.73 6.97
N ILE A 450 -21.78 2.90 6.41
CA ILE A 450 -21.17 3.14 5.09
C ILE A 450 -22.19 3.26 3.94
N GLU A 451 -23.39 2.69 4.10
CA GLU A 451 -24.47 2.73 3.10
C GLU A 451 -25.43 3.92 3.26
N SER A 452 -25.23 4.75 4.27
CA SER A 452 -26.16 5.84 4.64
C SER A 452 -25.99 7.10 3.81
N GLU A 453 -24.77 7.40 3.34
CA GLU A 453 -24.50 8.62 2.59
C GLU A 453 -23.26 8.49 1.70
N CYS A 454 -23.51 8.29 0.40
CA CYS A 454 -22.49 8.21 -0.62
C CYS A 454 -22.72 9.26 -1.72
N TYR A 455 -21.69 9.43 -2.54
CA TYR A 455 -21.64 10.42 -3.60
C TYR A 455 -20.98 9.85 -4.85
N PHE A 456 -21.47 10.29 -6.00
CA PHE A 456 -20.92 10.01 -7.31
C PHE A 456 -20.61 11.31 -8.05
N ALA A 457 -19.74 11.23 -9.05
CA ALA A 457 -19.52 12.29 -10.03
C ALA A 457 -19.10 11.68 -11.37
N ASP A 458 -19.55 12.26 -12.47
CA ASP A 458 -19.29 11.77 -13.81
C ASP A 458 -18.18 12.59 -14.48
N PRO A 459 -17.05 11.96 -14.85
CA PRO A 459 -15.95 12.64 -15.50
C PRO A 459 -16.35 13.30 -16.83
N ASP A 460 -15.88 14.53 -17.04
CA ASP A 460 -15.81 15.12 -18.39
C ASP A 460 -14.44 14.83 -19.01
N VAL A 461 -14.43 13.98 -20.03
CA VAL A 461 -13.22 13.63 -20.78
C VAL A 461 -13.08 14.39 -22.10
N SER A 462 -14.02 15.28 -22.43
CA SER A 462 -14.06 15.97 -23.73
C SER A 462 -12.85 16.86 -24.01
N ASN A 463 -12.12 17.27 -22.97
CA ASN A 463 -10.89 18.06 -23.06
C ASN A 463 -9.61 17.27 -22.74
N LEU A 464 -9.70 15.93 -22.61
CA LEU A 464 -8.59 15.05 -22.20
C LEU A 464 -8.10 14.12 -23.31
N ASP A 465 -8.75 14.13 -24.48
CA ASP A 465 -8.39 13.33 -25.66
C ASP A 465 -7.43 14.05 -26.63
#